data_AF-A0A7Y4S988-F1
#
_entry.id   AF-A0A7Y4S988-F1
#
_cell.length_a   1.000
_cell.length_b   1.000
_cell.length_c   1.000
_cell.angle_alpha   90.00
_cell.angle_beta   90.00
_cell.angle_gamma   90.00
#
_symmetry.space_group_name_H-M   'P 1'
#
loop_
_entity.id
_entity.type
_entity.pdbx_description
1 polymer ?
#
loop_
_entity_poly.entity_id
_entity_poly.type
_entity_poly.pdbx_seq_one_letter_code
_entity_poly.pdbx_strand_id
1 'polypeptide(L)'
;MSTSNKEQFLLDQIFSMTLAATVQRSPTYQENLNESHKTSVRNTLRKHLIQVSVQYREKVSEAEHCANIENLANVVTNQHKNVLYENQFRIGSAQKALNLYLKYLWCLNRIEMPPHCPIDADVIAKLDTCKNVKWTKITDMKEYQAIIREVRGIAEKESQPIAEWELQFYNAAP
;
A
#
# COMPACT_ATOMS: atom_id res chain seq x y z
N MET A 1 23.67 -11.88 1.12
CA MET A 1 23.75 -12.18 2.58
C MET A 1 22.55 -13.02 2.94
N SER A 2 22.74 -14.13 3.65
CA SER A 2 21.62 -14.95 4.12
C SER A 2 20.81 -14.15 5.13
N THR A 3 19.55 -13.86 4.83
CA THR A 3 18.56 -13.33 5.77
C THR A 3 18.49 -14.27 6.97
N SER A 4 18.57 -13.75 8.20
CA SER A 4 18.46 -14.60 9.39
C SER A 4 17.05 -15.20 9.49
N ASN A 5 16.88 -16.38 10.11
CA ASN A 5 15.55 -16.97 10.31
C ASN A 5 14.58 -16.01 11.02
N LYS A 6 15.07 -15.17 11.93
CA LYS A 6 14.28 -14.15 12.63
C LYS A 6 13.80 -13.05 11.69
N GLU A 7 14.68 -12.58 10.81
CA GLU A 7 14.35 -11.55 9.83
C GLU A 7 13.36 -12.07 8.79
N GLN A 8 13.56 -13.29 8.30
CA GLN A 8 12.62 -13.93 7.38
C GLN A 8 11.23 -14.05 8.01
N PHE A 9 11.15 -14.51 9.27
CA PHE A 9 9.89 -14.58 10.02
C PHE A 9 9.20 -13.21 10.10
N LEU A 10 9.92 -12.14 10.43
CA LEU A 10 9.34 -10.79 10.49
C LEU A 10 8.83 -10.33 9.12
N LEU A 11 9.60 -10.56 8.05
CA LEU A 11 9.17 -10.22 6.69
C LEU A 11 7.94 -11.03 6.26
N ASP A 12 7.80 -12.28 6.71
CA ASP A 12 6.59 -13.08 6.52
C ASP A 12 5.39 -12.47 7.24
N GLN A 13 5.54 -12.05 8.51
CA GLN A 13 4.46 -11.41 9.27
C GLN A 13 4.04 -10.07 8.66
N ILE A 14 4.99 -9.23 8.29
CA ILE A 14 4.74 -7.94 7.62
C ILE A 14 3.96 -8.14 6.34
N PHE A 15 4.37 -9.11 5.50
CA PHE A 15 3.67 -9.39 4.26
C PHE A 15 2.25 -9.93 4.53
N SER A 16 2.08 -10.82 5.51
CA SER A 16 0.77 -11.34 5.89
C SER A 16 -0.20 -10.23 6.30
N MET A 17 0.24 -9.32 7.18
CA MET A 17 -0.56 -8.16 7.61
C MET A 17 -0.87 -7.20 6.45
N THR A 18 0.13 -6.91 5.61
CA THR A 18 -0.03 -6.08 4.41
C THR A 18 -1.07 -6.68 3.46
N LEU A 19 -0.97 -7.99 3.21
CA LEU A 19 -1.86 -8.71 2.33
C LEU A 19 -3.29 -8.68 2.88
N ALA A 20 -3.49 -9.01 4.15
CA ALA A 20 -4.81 -8.99 4.79
C ALA A 20 -5.46 -7.60 4.66
N ALA A 21 -4.74 -6.53 5.02
CA ALA A 21 -5.26 -5.17 4.92
C ALA A 21 -5.58 -4.74 3.47
N THR A 22 -4.82 -5.24 2.49
CA THR A 22 -5.02 -4.94 1.07
C THR A 22 -6.24 -5.66 0.49
N VAL A 23 -6.37 -6.98 0.73
CA VAL A 23 -7.34 -7.82 0.00
C VAL A 23 -8.62 -8.11 0.77
N GLN A 24 -8.65 -7.99 2.10
CA GLN A 24 -9.84 -8.35 2.89
C GLN A 24 -10.98 -7.36 2.68
N ARG A 25 -10.67 -6.08 2.51
CA ARG A 25 -11.67 -5.01 2.36
C ARG A 25 -11.88 -4.60 0.90
N SER A 26 -11.01 -5.05 -0.02
CA SER A 26 -11.05 -4.71 -1.45
C SER A 26 -11.42 -5.94 -2.28
N PRO A 27 -12.45 -5.87 -3.15
CA PRO A 27 -12.76 -6.97 -4.06
C PRO A 27 -11.61 -7.10 -5.08
N THR A 28 -10.70 -8.03 -4.78
CA THR A 28 -9.43 -8.19 -5.51
C THR A 28 -9.50 -9.32 -6.51
N TYR A 29 -10.24 -10.38 -6.18
CA TYR A 29 -10.28 -11.62 -6.94
C TYR A 29 -11.65 -11.83 -7.56
N GLN A 30 -11.71 -12.51 -8.71
CA GLN A 30 -12.97 -13.04 -9.24
C GLN A 30 -13.57 -14.09 -8.29
N GLU A 31 -14.88 -14.33 -8.43
CA GLU A 31 -15.56 -15.37 -7.67
C GLU A 31 -15.12 -16.78 -8.12
N ASN A 32 -15.31 -17.77 -7.25
CA ASN A 32 -15.07 -19.20 -7.55
C ASN A 32 -13.64 -19.58 -7.98
N LEU A 33 -12.64 -18.77 -7.64
CA LEU A 33 -11.23 -19.09 -7.89
C LEU A 33 -10.68 -20.12 -6.89
N ASN A 34 -9.85 -21.01 -7.42
CA ASN A 34 -9.04 -21.91 -6.59
C ASN A 34 -7.97 -21.11 -5.79
N GLU A 35 -7.47 -21.70 -4.71
CA GLU A 35 -6.44 -21.05 -3.89
C GLU A 35 -5.07 -20.96 -4.60
N SER A 36 -4.79 -21.79 -5.60
CA SER A 36 -3.53 -21.73 -6.35
C SER A 36 -3.43 -20.45 -7.19
N HIS A 37 -4.52 -20.01 -7.83
CA HIS A 37 -4.56 -18.73 -8.56
C HIS A 37 -4.34 -17.55 -7.62
N LYS A 38 -5.02 -17.52 -6.46
CA LYS A 38 -4.81 -16.46 -5.45
C LYS A 38 -3.38 -16.47 -4.93
N THR A 39 -2.81 -17.64 -4.70
CA THR A 39 -1.41 -17.81 -4.27
C THR A 39 -0.44 -17.25 -5.30
N SER A 40 -0.70 -17.44 -6.60
CA SER A 40 0.10 -16.86 -7.68
C SER A 40 0.11 -15.32 -7.62
N VAL A 41 -1.05 -14.68 -7.43
CA VAL A 41 -1.17 -13.22 -7.25
C VAL A 41 -0.38 -12.76 -6.02
N ARG A 42 -0.57 -13.43 -4.87
CA ARG A 42 0.14 -13.13 -3.62
C ARG A 42 1.66 -13.21 -3.79
N ASN A 43 2.16 -14.20 -4.53
CA ASN A 43 3.58 -14.36 -4.80
C ASN A 43 4.14 -13.24 -5.68
N THR A 44 3.43 -12.84 -6.74
CA THR A 44 3.83 -11.68 -7.56
C THR A 44 3.85 -10.40 -6.74
N LEU A 45 2.80 -10.14 -5.95
CA LEU A 45 2.72 -8.97 -5.06
C LEU A 45 3.91 -8.96 -4.09
N ARG A 46 4.16 -10.07 -3.39
CA ARG A 46 5.26 -10.21 -2.44
C ARG A 46 6.61 -9.93 -3.07
N LYS A 47 6.88 -10.57 -4.21
CA LYS A 47 8.14 -10.42 -4.94
C LYS A 47 8.36 -8.97 -5.32
N HIS A 48 7.33 -8.30 -5.84
CA HIS A 48 7.42 -6.91 -6.26
C HIS A 48 7.64 -5.96 -5.08
N LEU A 49 6.92 -6.13 -3.97
CA LEU A 49 7.10 -5.33 -2.76
C LEU A 49 8.51 -5.43 -2.18
N ILE A 50 9.08 -6.64 -2.14
CA ILE A 50 10.47 -6.86 -1.69
C ILE A 50 11.47 -6.19 -2.64
N GLN A 51 11.23 -6.26 -3.95
CA GLN A 51 12.13 -5.67 -4.94
C GLN A 51 12.11 -4.14 -4.88
N VAL A 52 10.92 -3.54 -4.82
CA VAL A 52 10.76 -2.08 -4.84
C VAL A 52 11.20 -1.45 -3.52
N SER A 53 11.05 -2.14 -2.38
CA SER A 53 11.44 -1.59 -1.06
C SER A 53 12.94 -1.31 -0.94
N VAL A 54 13.78 -1.94 -1.76
CA VAL A 54 15.22 -1.65 -1.80
C VAL A 54 15.50 -0.19 -2.16
N GLN A 55 14.67 0.41 -3.02
CA GLN A 55 14.81 1.82 -3.42
C GLN A 55 14.60 2.78 -2.24
N TYR A 56 13.75 2.39 -1.28
CA TYR A 56 13.41 3.23 -0.12
C TYR A 56 14.45 3.19 0.99
N ARG A 57 15.55 2.44 0.84
CA ARG A 57 16.71 2.56 1.73
C ARG A 57 17.34 3.95 1.67
N GLU A 58 17.10 4.65 0.56
CA GLU A 58 17.41 6.06 0.38
C GLU A 58 16.11 6.84 0.23
N LYS A 59 16.20 8.17 0.31
CA LYS A 59 15.03 9.03 0.10
C LYS A 59 14.51 8.92 -1.33
N VAL A 60 13.25 8.49 -1.46
CA VAL A 60 12.52 8.41 -2.74
C VAL A 60 11.67 9.67 -2.91
N SER A 61 11.61 10.24 -4.11
CA SER A 61 10.74 11.38 -4.40
C SER A 61 9.27 10.97 -4.51
N GLU A 62 8.35 11.92 -4.33
CA GLU A 62 6.91 11.68 -4.51
C GLU A 62 6.57 11.18 -5.93
N ALA A 63 7.25 11.70 -6.96
CA ALA A 63 7.04 11.27 -8.34
C ALA A 63 7.46 9.81 -8.57
N GLU A 64 8.64 9.42 -8.07
CA GLU A 64 9.11 8.03 -8.12
C GLU A 64 8.20 7.09 -7.31
N HIS A 65 7.74 7.55 -6.14
CA HIS A 65 6.82 6.78 -5.32
C HIS A 65 5.47 6.55 -6.02
N CYS A 66 4.90 7.57 -6.66
CA CYS A 66 3.70 7.43 -7.49
C CYS A 66 3.92 6.45 -8.65
N ALA A 67 5.06 6.54 -9.35
CA ALA A 67 5.41 5.61 -10.41
C ALA A 67 5.53 4.17 -9.91
N ASN A 68 6.06 3.97 -8.69
CA ASN A 68 6.16 2.65 -8.07
C ASN A 68 4.78 2.05 -7.73
N ILE A 69 3.81 2.86 -7.29
CA ILE A 69 2.41 2.41 -7.06
C ILE A 69 1.77 1.97 -8.38
N GLU A 70 1.87 2.81 -9.41
CA GLU A 70 1.30 2.53 -10.72
C GLU A 70 1.95 1.29 -11.36
N ASN A 71 3.27 1.16 -11.25
CA ASN A 71 3.99 -0.01 -11.73
C ASN A 71 3.56 -1.30 -11.00
N LEU A 72 3.37 -1.25 -9.68
CA LEU A 72 2.85 -2.40 -8.94
C LEU A 72 1.45 -2.80 -9.44
N ALA A 73 0.55 -1.83 -9.64
CA ALA A 73 -0.77 -2.06 -10.21
C ALA A 73 -0.70 -2.74 -11.58
N ASN A 74 0.15 -2.22 -12.46
CA ASN A 74 0.33 -2.73 -13.81
C ASN A 74 0.96 -4.13 -13.85
N VAL A 75 2.00 -4.39 -13.05
CA VAL A 75 2.67 -5.69 -12.99
C VAL A 75 1.72 -6.78 -12.52
N VAL A 76 0.95 -6.53 -11.45
CA VAL A 76 -0.01 -7.51 -10.94
C VAL A 76 -1.16 -7.71 -11.94
N THR A 77 -1.68 -6.63 -12.53
CA THR A 77 -2.74 -6.68 -13.54
C THR A 77 -2.32 -7.50 -14.77
N ASN A 78 -1.15 -7.21 -15.33
CA ASN A 78 -0.68 -7.84 -16.57
C ASN A 78 -0.41 -9.34 -16.39
N GLN A 79 0.06 -9.76 -15.22
CA GLN A 79 0.36 -11.17 -14.95
C GLN A 79 -0.87 -11.99 -14.56
N HIS A 80 -1.88 -11.36 -13.96
CA HIS A 80 -3.00 -12.07 -13.32
C HIS A 80 -4.38 -11.57 -13.75
N LYS A 81 -4.48 -10.94 -14.92
CA LYS A 81 -5.70 -10.31 -15.44
C LYS A 81 -6.97 -11.15 -15.20
N ASN A 82 -6.97 -12.42 -15.60
CA ASN A 82 -8.15 -13.30 -15.50
C ASN A 82 -8.47 -13.80 -14.08
N VAL A 83 -7.62 -13.49 -13.10
CA VAL A 83 -7.81 -13.83 -11.68
C VAL A 83 -8.36 -12.62 -10.91
N LEU A 84 -8.12 -11.42 -11.43
CA LEU A 84 -8.46 -10.18 -10.75
C LEU A 84 -9.90 -9.77 -11.02
N TYR A 85 -10.55 -9.24 -10.00
CA TYR A 85 -11.87 -8.63 -10.14
C TYR A 85 -11.80 -7.49 -11.16
N GLU A 86 -12.76 -7.43 -12.08
CA GLU A 86 -12.75 -6.49 -13.23
C GLU A 86 -11.44 -6.48 -14.02
N ASN A 87 -10.69 -7.59 -14.00
CA ASN A 87 -9.45 -7.76 -14.72
C ASN A 87 -8.34 -6.74 -14.36
N GLN A 88 -8.37 -6.18 -13.14
CA GLN A 88 -7.44 -5.14 -12.73
C GLN A 88 -7.03 -5.25 -11.26
N PHE A 89 -5.74 -5.04 -10.97
CA PHE A 89 -5.26 -4.73 -9.64
C PHE A 89 -5.27 -3.20 -9.49
N ARG A 90 -6.30 -2.70 -8.82
CA ARG A 90 -6.61 -1.27 -8.75
C ARG A 90 -5.52 -0.46 -8.05
N ILE A 91 -5.38 0.82 -8.41
CA ILE A 91 -4.48 1.79 -7.76
C ILE A 91 -4.71 1.83 -6.25
N GLY A 92 -5.97 1.81 -5.82
CA GLY A 92 -6.34 1.72 -4.40
C GLY A 92 -5.72 0.54 -3.66
N SER A 93 -5.71 -0.65 -4.28
CA SER A 93 -5.08 -1.84 -3.71
C SER A 93 -3.55 -1.74 -3.78
N ALA A 94 -2.99 -1.21 -4.87
CA ALA A 94 -1.55 -1.05 -5.03
C ALA A 94 -0.96 -0.07 -4.01
N GLN A 95 -1.57 1.10 -3.81
CA GLN A 95 -1.12 2.06 -2.80
C GLN A 95 -1.24 1.49 -1.39
N LYS A 96 -2.33 0.75 -1.07
CA LYS A 96 -2.50 0.17 0.26
C LYS A 96 -1.42 -0.87 0.53
N ALA A 97 -1.13 -1.72 -0.46
CA ALA A 97 -0.09 -2.75 -0.34
C ALA A 97 1.30 -2.13 -0.19
N LEU A 98 1.68 -1.19 -1.06
CA LEU A 98 3.00 -0.59 -1.03
C LEU A 98 3.21 0.25 0.23
N ASN A 99 2.31 1.19 0.51
CA ASN A 99 2.52 2.17 1.57
C ASN A 99 2.48 1.51 2.95
N LEU A 100 1.63 0.51 3.14
CA LEU A 100 1.59 -0.23 4.41
C LEU A 100 2.84 -1.11 4.58
N TYR A 101 3.31 -1.76 3.52
CA TYR A 101 4.56 -2.53 3.56
C TYR A 101 5.74 -1.63 3.93
N LEU A 102 5.84 -0.46 3.31
CA LEU A 102 6.88 0.54 3.60
C LEU A 102 6.74 1.07 5.03
N LYS A 103 5.53 1.38 5.51
CA LYS A 103 5.30 1.79 6.91
C LYS A 103 5.91 0.78 7.90
N TYR A 104 5.66 -0.52 7.72
CA TYR A 104 6.24 -1.53 8.61
C TYR A 104 7.77 -1.56 8.57
N LEU A 105 8.37 -1.45 7.37
CA LEU A 105 9.83 -1.43 7.24
C LEU A 105 10.44 -0.16 7.85
N TRP A 106 9.77 0.98 7.69
CA TRP A 106 10.18 2.26 8.26
C TRP A 106 10.10 2.22 9.80
N CYS A 107 9.00 1.72 10.39
CA CYS A 107 8.88 1.53 11.84
C CYS A 107 9.96 0.59 12.42
N LEU A 108 10.56 -0.28 11.60
CA LEU A 108 11.67 -1.16 11.96
C LEU A 108 13.05 -0.56 11.63
N ASN A 109 13.12 0.72 11.24
CA ASN A 109 14.34 1.42 10.83
C ASN A 109 15.11 0.71 9.69
N ARG A 110 14.38 0.12 8.73
CA ARG A 110 14.96 -0.61 7.58
C ARG A 110 15.05 0.22 6.30
N ILE A 111 14.26 1.28 6.22
CA ILE A 111 14.15 2.19 5.10
C ILE A 111 13.96 3.61 5.63
N GLU A 112 14.21 4.59 4.76
CA GLU A 112 13.88 5.99 5.02
C GLU A 112 12.35 6.20 5.08
N MET A 113 11.95 7.33 5.64
CA MET A 113 10.53 7.69 5.77
C MET A 113 9.85 7.68 4.38
N PRO A 114 8.77 6.90 4.20
CA PRO A 114 8.09 6.83 2.92
C PRO A 114 7.41 8.17 2.61
N PRO A 115 7.35 8.58 1.32
CA PRO A 115 6.70 9.83 0.95
C PRO A 115 5.22 9.88 1.31
N HIS A 116 4.51 8.75 1.19
CA HIS A 116 3.07 8.64 1.47
C HIS A 116 2.77 7.64 2.58
N CYS A 117 1.67 7.92 3.31
CA CYS A 117 1.04 6.97 4.21
C CYS A 117 0.05 6.05 3.46
N PRO A 118 -0.35 4.90 4.03
CA PRO A 118 -1.38 4.06 3.45
C PRO A 118 -2.76 4.68 3.59
N ILE A 119 -3.48 4.85 2.48
CA ILE A 119 -4.85 5.34 2.50
C ILE A 119 -5.83 4.17 2.71
N ASP A 120 -6.71 4.30 3.70
CA ASP A 120 -7.87 3.42 3.87
C ASP A 120 -9.13 4.20 4.27
N ALA A 121 -10.16 3.49 4.72
CA ALA A 121 -11.43 4.09 5.09
C ALA A 121 -11.32 5.03 6.30
N ASP A 122 -10.44 4.74 7.25
CA ASP A 122 -10.31 5.53 8.48
C ASP A 122 -9.55 6.83 8.19
N VAL A 123 -8.49 6.75 7.37
CA VAL A 123 -7.78 7.94 6.87
C VAL A 123 -8.73 8.80 6.02
N ILE A 124 -9.49 8.20 5.10
CA ILE A 124 -10.45 8.95 4.26
C ILE A 124 -11.54 9.61 5.10
N ALA A 125 -11.99 8.97 6.19
CA ALA A 125 -13.02 9.54 7.06
C ALA A 125 -12.58 10.84 7.75
N LYS A 126 -11.27 11.12 7.83
CA LYS A 126 -10.72 12.40 8.31
C LYS A 126 -10.73 13.52 7.27
N LEU A 127 -10.96 13.19 6.01
CA LEU A 127 -10.96 14.16 4.90
C LEU A 127 -12.38 14.65 4.65
N ASP A 128 -12.63 15.94 4.88
CA ASP A 128 -13.97 16.52 4.70
C ASP A 128 -14.49 16.40 3.27
N THR A 129 -13.59 16.49 2.29
CA THR A 129 -13.88 16.48 0.84
C THR A 129 -14.00 15.07 0.26
N CYS A 130 -13.50 14.04 0.96
CA CYS A 130 -13.41 12.68 0.42
C CYS A 130 -14.28 11.64 1.15
N LYS A 131 -15.21 12.04 2.04
CA LYS A 131 -16.01 11.11 2.88
C LYS A 131 -16.74 9.99 2.12
N ASN A 132 -17.06 10.20 0.84
CA ASN A 132 -17.73 9.20 0.00
C ASN A 132 -16.78 8.37 -0.88
N VAL A 133 -15.49 8.71 -0.90
CA VAL A 133 -14.47 8.01 -1.68
C VAL A 133 -14.19 6.66 -1.03
N LYS A 134 -14.18 5.60 -1.85
CA LYS A 134 -13.79 4.26 -1.40
C LYS A 134 -12.43 3.96 -1.98
N TRP A 135 -11.41 3.89 -1.12
CA TRP A 135 -10.04 3.58 -1.57
C TRP A 135 -9.99 2.31 -2.43
N THR A 136 -10.84 1.32 -2.13
CA THR A 136 -10.93 0.04 -2.85
C THR A 136 -11.46 0.14 -4.29
N LYS A 137 -11.99 1.30 -4.68
CA LYS A 137 -12.52 1.60 -6.02
C LYS A 137 -11.63 2.52 -6.84
N ILE A 138 -10.54 3.06 -6.26
CA ILE A 138 -9.64 3.98 -6.96
C ILE A 138 -8.90 3.23 -8.05
N THR A 139 -9.11 3.62 -9.31
CA THR A 139 -8.46 3.02 -10.49
C THR A 139 -7.48 3.95 -11.18
N ASP A 140 -7.44 5.23 -10.78
CA ASP A 140 -6.68 6.29 -11.42
C ASP A 140 -5.71 6.98 -10.45
N MET A 141 -4.52 7.32 -10.94
CA MET A 141 -3.49 7.96 -10.13
C MET A 141 -3.82 9.41 -9.76
N LYS A 142 -4.59 10.15 -10.56
CA LYS A 142 -4.97 11.53 -10.23
C LYS A 142 -5.95 11.56 -9.08
N GLU A 143 -6.90 10.62 -9.03
CA GLU A 143 -7.80 10.44 -7.89
C GLU A 143 -7.00 10.14 -6.61
N TYR A 144 -6.06 9.20 -6.68
CA TYR A 144 -5.17 8.89 -5.55
C TYR A 144 -4.35 10.11 -5.08
N GLN A 145 -3.73 10.84 -6.01
CA GLN A 145 -2.94 12.03 -5.70
C GLN A 145 -3.78 13.17 -5.12
N ALA A 146 -5.05 13.31 -5.55
CA ALA A 146 -5.96 14.27 -4.94
C ALA A 146 -6.17 13.96 -3.45
N ILE A 147 -6.38 12.70 -3.09
CA ILE A 147 -6.53 12.28 -1.69
C ILE A 147 -5.24 12.56 -0.91
N ILE A 148 -4.07 12.24 -1.46
CA ILE A 148 -2.79 12.49 -0.80
C ILE A 148 -2.57 13.99 -0.52
N ARG A 149 -2.98 14.88 -1.44
CA ARG A 149 -2.90 16.32 -1.21
C ARG A 149 -3.79 16.77 -0.04
N GLU A 150 -4.99 16.23 0.08
CA GLU A 150 -5.88 16.51 1.22
C GLU A 150 -5.28 16.02 2.54
N VAL A 151 -4.74 14.80 2.57
CA VAL A 151 -4.04 14.25 3.75
C VAL A 151 -2.85 15.12 4.15
N ARG A 152 -2.07 15.57 3.15
CA ARG A 152 -0.96 16.50 3.35
C ARG A 152 -1.41 17.81 3.98
N GLY A 153 -2.51 18.38 3.50
CA GLY A 153 -3.08 19.60 4.08
C GLY A 153 -3.52 19.44 5.55
N ILE A 154 -3.88 18.24 6.00
CA ILE A 154 -4.13 17.96 7.42
C ILE A 154 -2.81 17.87 8.19
N ALA A 155 -1.87 17.04 7.73
CA ALA A 155 -0.59 16.83 8.41
C ALA A 155 0.22 18.13 8.54
N GLU A 156 0.19 19.00 7.52
CA GLU A 156 0.84 20.32 7.54
C GLU A 156 0.28 21.25 8.62
N LYS A 157 -1.02 21.19 8.93
CA LYS A 157 -1.61 21.97 10.03
C LYS A 157 -1.06 21.55 11.39
N GLU A 158 -0.60 20.30 11.50
CA GLU A 158 0.05 19.74 12.68
C GLU A 158 1.58 19.81 12.60
N SER A 159 2.14 20.43 11.55
CA SER A 159 3.58 20.51 11.26
C SER A 159 4.26 19.13 11.16
N GLN A 160 3.56 18.14 10.59
CA GLN A 160 4.05 16.77 10.48
C GLN A 160 4.16 16.30 9.03
N PRO A 161 5.15 15.44 8.72
CA PRO A 161 5.12 14.62 7.51
C PRO A 161 3.90 13.70 7.50
N ILE A 162 3.37 13.39 6.31
CA ILE A 162 2.15 12.57 6.20
C ILE A 162 2.28 11.14 6.76
N ALA A 163 3.48 10.56 6.72
CA ALA A 163 3.76 9.25 7.31
C ALA A 163 3.70 9.28 8.84
N GLU A 164 4.20 10.35 9.47
CA GLU A 164 4.16 10.54 10.93
C GLU A 164 2.75 10.82 11.43
N TRP A 165 2.03 11.70 10.73
CA TRP A 165 0.63 12.02 11.06
C TRP A 165 -0.24 10.75 11.06
N GLU A 166 -0.12 9.91 10.03
CA GLU A 166 -0.88 8.66 9.97
C GLU A 166 -0.45 7.67 11.06
N LEU A 167 0.84 7.57 11.38
CA LEU A 167 1.33 6.71 12.46
C LEU A 167 0.74 7.13 13.82
N GLN A 168 0.74 8.43 14.11
CA GLN A 168 0.15 8.97 15.35
C GLN A 168 -1.36 8.79 15.40
N PHE A 169 -2.04 9.01 14.28
CA PHE A 169 -3.49 8.77 14.16
C PHE A 169 -3.87 7.35 14.61
N TYR A 170 -3.13 6.32 14.18
CA TYR A 170 -3.39 4.94 14.60
C TYR A 170 -2.92 4.61 16.02
N ASN A 171 -1.87 5.25 16.52
CA ASN A 171 -1.42 5.03 17.90
C ASN A 171 -2.34 5.72 18.93
N ALA A 172 -3.06 6.77 18.53
CA ALA A 172 -4.03 7.47 19.36
C ALA A 172 -5.43 6.84 19.33
N ALA A 173 -5.68 5.90 18.41
CA ALA A 173 -6.94 5.16 18.35
C ALA A 173 -7.02 4.20 19.56
N PRO A 174 -8.08 4.29 20.39
CA PRO A 174 -8.25 3.43 21.57
C PRO A 174 -8.52 1.96 21.22
#